data_AF-A0A9D2DYE6-F1
#
_entry.id   AF-A0A9D2DYE6-F1
#
_cell.length_a   1.000
_cell.length_b   1.000
_cell.length_c   1.000
_cell.angle_alpha   90.00
_cell.angle_beta   90.00
_cell.angle_gamma   90.00
#
_symmetry.space_group_name_H-M   'P 1'
#
loop_
_entity.id
_entity.type
_entity.pdbx_description
1 polymer ?
#
loop_
_entity_poly.entity_id
_entity_poly.type
_entity_poly.pdbx_seq_one_letter_code
_entity_poly.pdbx_strand_id
1 'polypeptide(L)'
;MEFSEYFTFLEQYGVTFERDYSKGTDSTCTQIYRIRRDAANYLEFRAMSAKERSLVVCVNGEKKFPSVEKKYASFLRAWKLKRLFAAKDEWQLAADLTRHVLETTGTLFGIPLSKQGS
;
A
#
# COMPACT_ATOMS: atom_id res chain seq x y z
N MET A 1 -0.75 14.77 7.54
CA MET A 1 -1.55 14.04 6.54
C MET A 1 -1.77 12.65 7.09
N GLU A 2 -3.03 12.28 7.27
CA GLU A 2 -3.45 10.94 7.69
C GLU A 2 -3.20 9.93 6.57
N PHE A 3 -3.03 8.65 6.93
CA PHE A 3 -2.76 7.57 5.96
C PHE A 3 -3.79 7.54 4.81
N SER A 4 -5.08 7.63 5.11
CA SER A 4 -6.16 7.56 4.13
C SER A 4 -6.13 8.71 3.11
N GLU A 5 -5.64 9.89 3.48
CA GLU A 5 -5.60 11.07 2.62
C GLU A 5 -4.72 10.85 1.37
N TYR A 6 -3.67 10.03 1.49
CA TYR A 6 -2.82 9.63 0.36
C TYR A 6 -3.53 8.71 -0.65
N PHE A 7 -4.56 8.00 -0.21
CA PHE A 7 -5.22 6.92 -0.96
C PHE A 7 -6.67 7.20 -1.32
N THR A 8 -7.14 8.45 -1.18
CA THR A 8 -8.52 8.88 -1.53
C THR A 8 -8.97 8.46 -2.93
N PHE A 9 -8.05 8.38 -3.89
CA PHE A 9 -8.34 7.87 -5.25
C PHE A 9 -8.87 6.42 -5.28
N LEU A 10 -8.70 5.65 -4.19
CA LEU A 10 -9.23 4.30 -4.07
C LEU A 10 -10.68 4.26 -3.58
N GLU A 11 -11.22 5.34 -3.02
CA GLU A 11 -12.60 5.40 -2.50
C GLU A 11 -13.62 5.08 -3.59
N GLN A 12 -13.37 5.50 -4.84
CA GLN A 12 -14.22 5.17 -5.99
C GLN A 12 -14.33 3.66 -6.28
N TYR A 13 -13.49 2.82 -5.66
CA TYR A 13 -13.51 1.36 -5.77
C TYR A 13 -14.15 0.67 -4.56
N GLY A 14 -14.77 1.44 -3.65
CA GLY A 14 -15.48 0.90 -2.49
C GLY A 14 -14.56 0.26 -1.45
N VAL A 15 -13.31 0.71 -1.33
CA VAL A 15 -12.40 0.22 -0.29
C VAL A 15 -12.59 0.99 1.01
N THR A 16 -12.28 0.35 2.13
CA THR A 16 -12.19 0.99 3.44
C THR A 16 -10.73 1.09 3.91
N PHE A 17 -10.46 2.06 4.78
CA PHE A 17 -9.17 2.27 5.40
C PHE A 17 -9.23 1.95 6.89
N GLU A 18 -8.31 1.12 7.36
CA GLU A 18 -8.22 0.72 8.76
C GLU A 18 -6.80 0.95 9.28
N ARG A 19 -6.70 1.31 10.55
CA ARG A 19 -5.44 1.38 11.29
C ARG A 19 -5.53 0.48 12.51
N ASP A 20 -4.57 -0.41 12.65
CA ASP A 20 -4.44 -1.37 13.73
C ASP A 20 -2.98 -1.40 14.21
N TYR A 21 -2.71 -2.07 15.33
CA TYR A 21 -1.35 -2.28 15.81
C TYR A 21 -1.17 -3.68 16.38
N SER A 22 0.00 -4.26 16.14
CA SER A 22 0.41 -5.54 16.72
C SER A 22 1.60 -5.32 17.63
N LYS A 23 1.46 -5.66 18.92
CA LYS A 23 2.58 -5.72 19.85
C LYS A 23 3.18 -7.12 19.80
N GLY A 24 4.44 -7.20 19.36
CA GLY A 24 5.24 -8.43 19.51
C GLY A 24 5.59 -8.68 20.97
N THR A 25 6.09 -9.88 21.27
CA THR A 25 6.62 -10.26 22.60
C THR A 25 7.83 -9.42 23.00
N ASP A 26 8.59 -8.92 22.03
CA ASP A 26 9.81 -8.11 22.25
C ASP A 26 9.54 -6.62 22.01
N SER A 27 8.68 -5.97 22.81
CA SER A 27 8.45 -4.50 22.89
C SER A 27 8.25 -3.72 21.57
N THR A 28 8.19 -4.38 20.42
CA THR A 28 8.12 -3.82 19.08
C THR A 28 6.65 -3.73 18.69
N CYS A 29 6.21 -2.52 18.41
CA CYS A 29 4.84 -2.23 18.00
C CYS A 29 4.83 -2.04 16.48
N THR A 30 4.22 -2.98 15.76
CA THR A 30 4.01 -2.85 14.32
C THR A 30 2.69 -2.14 14.09
N GLN A 31 2.73 -0.96 13.48
CA GLN A 31 1.53 -0.28 12.99
C GLN A 31 1.09 -0.94 11.70
N ILE A 32 -0.20 -1.27 11.59
CA ILE A 32 -0.79 -1.92 10.42
C ILE A 32 -1.79 -0.94 9.81
N TYR A 33 -1.50 -0.51 8.59
CA TYR A 33 -2.40 0.32 7.80
C TYR A 33 -2.98 -0.53 6.69
N ARG A 34 -4.30 -0.72 6.70
CA ARG A 34 -4.97 -1.66 5.80
C ARG A 34 -5.91 -0.91 4.85
N ILE A 35 -5.83 -1.27 3.57
CA ILE A 35 -6.78 -0.90 2.53
C ILE A 35 -7.56 -2.17 2.21
N ARG A 36 -8.86 -2.20 2.52
CA ARG A 36 -9.68 -3.39 2.46
C ARG A 36 -10.77 -3.23 1.40
N ARG A 37 -10.81 -4.16 0.44
CA ARG A 37 -11.99 -4.34 -0.42
C ARG A 37 -13.02 -5.20 0.30
N ASP A 38 -12.57 -6.32 0.85
CA ASP A 38 -13.38 -7.27 1.61
C ASP A 38 -12.47 -8.13 2.53
N ALA A 39 -13.05 -9.08 3.26
CA ALA A 39 -12.30 -9.93 4.20
C ALA A 39 -11.21 -10.80 3.53
N ALA A 40 -11.38 -11.16 2.26
CA ALA A 40 -10.46 -11.99 1.50
C ALA A 40 -9.47 -11.16 0.64
N ASN A 41 -9.76 -9.88 0.43
CA ASN A 41 -9.03 -8.98 -0.46
C ASN A 41 -8.66 -7.67 0.24
N TYR A 42 -7.40 -7.57 0.65
CA TYR A 42 -6.89 -6.38 1.31
C TYR A 42 -5.38 -6.23 1.13
N LEU A 43 -4.91 -5.01 1.31
CA LEU A 43 -3.51 -4.63 1.26
C LEU A 43 -3.11 -4.05 2.62
N GLU A 44 -2.01 -4.53 3.21
CA GLU A 44 -1.50 -4.02 4.48
C GLU A 44 -0.11 -3.43 4.30
N PHE A 45 0.06 -2.20 4.76
CA PHE A 45 1.37 -1.62 5.04
C PHE A 45 1.67 -1.81 6.51
N ARG A 46 2.66 -2.67 6.80
CA ARG A 46 3.11 -2.93 8.17
C ARG A 46 4.36 -2.10 8.43
N ALA A 47 4.25 -1.11 9.30
CA ALA A 47 5.33 -0.21 9.66
C ALA A 47 5.83 -0.54 11.06
N MET A 48 7.06 -1.07 11.14
CA MET A 48 7.77 -1.28 12.42
C MET A 48 8.53 -0.02 12.84
N SER A 49 8.97 0.78 11.87
CA SER A 49 9.56 2.10 12.07
C SER A 49 9.28 3.02 10.88
N ALA A 50 9.74 4.27 10.93
CA ALA A 50 9.59 5.19 9.80
C ALA A 50 10.22 4.64 8.51
N LYS A 51 11.31 3.85 8.63
CA LYS A 51 12.11 3.32 7.51
C LYS A 51 11.83 1.85 7.20
N GLU A 52 11.26 1.12 8.14
CA GLU A 52 11.00 -0.32 8.00
C GLU A 52 9.52 -0.58 7.80
N ARG A 53 9.16 -0.78 6.52
CA ARG A 53 7.79 -1.01 6.07
C ARG A 53 7.77 -2.25 5.18
N SER A 54 6.82 -3.14 5.45
CA SER A 54 6.56 -4.29 4.59
C SER A 54 5.16 -4.20 4.00
N LEU A 55 5.03 -4.67 2.76
CA LEU A 55 3.77 -4.76 2.05
C LEU A 55 3.27 -6.20 2.12
N VAL A 56 2.03 -6.38 2.61
CA VAL A 56 1.30 -7.63 2.54
C VAL A 56 0.11 -7.44 1.64
N VAL A 57 -0.12 -8.38 0.73
CA VAL A 57 -1.27 -8.37 -0.16
C VAL A 57 -2.03 -9.67 0.05
N CYS A 58 -3.30 -9.58 0.42
CA CYS A 58 -4.20 -10.71 0.50
C CYS A 58 -5.11 -10.72 -0.73
N VAL A 59 -5.11 -11.82 -1.47
CA VAL A 59 -5.96 -12.03 -2.65
C VAL A 59 -6.71 -13.34 -2.46
N ASN A 60 -8.03 -13.30 -2.46
CA ASN A 60 -8.88 -14.48 -2.22
C ASN A 60 -8.49 -15.29 -0.96
N GLY A 61 -8.11 -14.59 0.11
CA GLY A 61 -7.67 -15.20 1.37
C GLY A 61 -6.20 -15.64 1.41
N GLU A 62 -5.49 -15.59 0.29
CA GLU A 62 -4.07 -15.97 0.21
C GLU A 62 -3.17 -14.74 0.41
N LYS A 63 -2.29 -14.80 1.43
CA LYS A 63 -1.33 -13.72 1.71
C LYS A 63 -0.06 -13.86 0.87
N LYS A 64 0.35 -12.74 0.28
CA LYS A 64 1.55 -12.59 -0.56
C LYS A 64 2.39 -11.43 -0.04
N PHE A 65 3.71 -11.59 -0.16
CA PHE A 65 4.70 -10.61 0.28
C PHE A 65 5.49 -10.13 -0.94
N PRO A 66 4.92 -9.24 -1.76
CA PRO A 66 5.58 -8.81 -2.99
C PRO A 66 6.88 -8.07 -2.68
N SER A 67 7.97 -8.48 -3.34
CA SER A 67 9.20 -7.69 -3.33
C SER A 67 9.04 -6.48 -4.24
N VAL A 68 8.49 -5.40 -3.67
CA VAL A 68 8.23 -4.12 -4.37
C VAL A 68 9.50 -3.58 -5.02
N GLU A 69 10.62 -3.65 -4.32
CA GLU A 69 11.92 -3.17 -4.80
C GLU A 69 12.41 -3.89 -6.05
N LYS A 70 12.11 -5.19 -6.17
CA LYS A 70 12.49 -5.99 -7.34
C LYS A 70 11.49 -5.81 -8.48
N LYS A 71 10.19 -5.94 -8.18
CA LYS A 71 9.13 -5.94 -9.20
C LYS A 71 8.93 -4.57 -9.86
N TYR A 72 9.10 -3.48 -9.10
CA TYR A 72 8.83 -2.12 -9.57
C TYR A 72 10.09 -1.25 -9.53
N ALA A 73 11.27 -1.84 -9.69
CA ALA A 73 12.57 -1.16 -9.59
C ALA A 73 12.67 0.08 -10.49
N SER A 74 12.15 0.01 -11.72
CA SER A 74 12.14 1.12 -12.68
C SER A 74 11.30 2.30 -12.19
N PHE A 75 10.07 2.03 -11.75
CA PHE A 75 9.19 3.04 -11.15
C PHE A 75 9.85 3.69 -9.94
N LEU A 76 10.40 2.89 -9.01
CA LEU A 76 11.03 3.40 -7.79
C LEU A 76 12.25 4.28 -8.09
N ARG A 77 13.08 3.89 -9.07
CA ARG A 77 14.23 4.71 -9.50
C ARG A 77 13.77 6.03 -10.09
N ALA A 78 12.79 6.01 -11.00
CA ALA A 78 12.25 7.22 -11.62
C ALA A 78 11.59 8.15 -10.58
N TRP A 79 10.85 7.59 -9.64
CA TRP A 79 10.23 8.33 -8.54
C TRP A 79 11.28 9.00 -7.66
N LYS A 80 12.33 8.26 -7.27
CA LYS A 80 13.44 8.80 -6.45
C LYS A 80 14.20 9.91 -7.19
N LEU A 81 14.45 9.74 -8.49
CA LEU A 81 15.15 10.72 -9.31
C LEU A 81 14.38 12.05 -9.39
N LYS A 82 13.06 12.00 -9.59
CA LYS A 82 12.20 13.20 -9.62
C LYS A 82 12.13 13.95 -8.28
N ARG A 83 12.64 13.35 -7.19
CA ARG A 83 12.50 13.85 -5.81
C ARG A 83 13.83 13.91 -5.06
N LEU A 84 14.95 14.01 -5.78
CA LEU A 84 16.29 14.04 -5.19
C LEU A 84 16.49 15.12 -4.11
N PHE A 85 15.78 16.24 -4.21
CA PHE A 85 15.87 17.38 -3.28
C PHE A 85 14.60 17.58 -2.42
N ALA A 86 13.64 16.65 -2.48
CA ALA A 86 12.41 16.73 -1.70
C ALA A 86 12.49 15.83 -0.46
N ALA A 87 11.76 16.18 0.59
CA ALA A 87 11.55 15.28 1.71
C ALA A 87 10.94 13.96 1.21
N LYS A 88 11.52 12.83 1.66
CA LYS A 88 11.02 11.51 1.30
C LYS A 88 9.78 11.20 2.13
N ASP A 89 8.63 11.35 1.49
CA ASP A 89 7.37 10.88 2.04
C ASP A 89 7.10 9.46 1.54
N GLU A 90 7.32 8.48 2.42
CA GLU A 90 7.12 7.06 2.15
C GLU A 90 5.63 6.71 1.96
N TRP A 91 4.69 7.50 2.52
CA TRP A 91 3.26 7.29 2.25
C TRP A 91 2.89 7.79 0.86
N GLN A 92 3.47 8.92 0.44
CA GLN A 92 3.33 9.36 -0.94
C GLN A 92 3.92 8.34 -1.93
N LEU A 93 5.07 7.72 -1.60
CA LEU A 93 5.64 6.65 -2.42
C LEU A 93 4.68 5.46 -2.54
N ALA A 94 4.12 5.01 -1.41
CA ALA A 94 3.19 3.89 -1.36
C ALA A 94 1.91 4.16 -2.16
N ALA A 95 1.38 5.38 -2.10
CA ALA A 95 0.21 5.81 -2.87
C ALA A 95 0.50 5.91 -4.37
N ASP A 96 1.63 6.52 -4.75
CA ASP A 96 2.01 6.65 -6.15
C ASP A 96 2.29 5.27 -6.77
N LEU A 97 2.91 4.35 -6.02
CA LEU A 97 3.10 2.98 -6.45
C LEU A 97 1.77 2.24 -6.61
N THR A 98 0.88 2.36 -5.62
CA THR A 98 -0.46 1.75 -5.66
C THR A 98 -1.24 2.23 -6.89
N ARG A 99 -1.18 3.53 -7.19
CA ARG A 99 -1.79 4.12 -8.38
C ARG A 99 -1.16 3.56 -9.65
N HIS A 100 0.17 3.54 -9.74
CA HIS A 100 0.89 3.00 -10.89
C HIS A 100 0.55 1.54 -11.16
N VAL A 101 0.49 0.70 -10.11
CA VAL A 101 0.10 -0.71 -10.24
C VAL A 101 -1.32 -0.82 -10.77
N LEU A 102 -2.26 -0.08 -10.21
CA LEU A 102 -3.65 -0.10 -10.64
C LEU A 102 -3.81 0.34 -12.10
N GLU A 103 -3.12 1.40 -12.52
CA GLU A 103 -3.15 1.93 -13.89
C GLU A 103 -2.52 0.96 -14.90
N THR A 104 -1.45 0.26 -14.51
CA THR A 104 -0.69 -0.61 -15.42
C THR A 104 -1.21 -2.04 -15.48
N THR A 105 -1.83 -2.55 -14.40
CA THR A 105 -2.30 -3.95 -14.32
C THR A 105 -3.81 -4.07 -14.19
N GLY A 106 -4.55 -2.97 -14.04
CA GLY A 106 -6.00 -2.98 -13.81
C GLY A 106 -6.42 -3.58 -12.46
N THR A 107 -5.46 -3.87 -11.58
CA THR A 107 -5.68 -4.53 -10.28
C THR A 107 -4.80 -3.92 -9.21
N LEU A 108 -5.22 -3.99 -7.96
CA LEU A 108 -4.41 -3.55 -6.82
C LEU A 108 -3.52 -4.70 -6.36
N PHE A 109 -2.35 -4.86 -6.98
CA PHE A 109 -1.43 -5.98 -6.70
C PHE A 109 -2.08 -7.37 -6.87
N GLY A 110 -2.99 -7.50 -7.85
CA GLY A 110 -3.75 -8.74 -8.07
C GLY A 110 -5.10 -8.78 -7.35
N ILE A 111 -5.39 -7.83 -6.45
CA ILE A 111 -6.74 -7.63 -5.93
C ILE A 111 -7.57 -7.02 -7.07
N PRO A 112 -8.63 -7.69 -7.56
CA PRO A 112 -9.53 -7.06 -8.50
C PRO A 112 -10.16 -5.85 -7.82
N LEU A 113 -10.35 -4.75 -8.54
CA LEU A 113 -11.12 -3.60 -8.08
C LEU A 113 -12.15 -3.26 -9.15
N SER A 114 -13.36 -2.94 -8.73
CA SER A 114 -14.43 -2.50 -9.63
C SER A 114 -14.86 -1.12 -9.19
N LYS A 115 -14.92 -0.16 -10.12
CA LYS A 115 -15.44 1.17 -9.80
C LYS A 115 -16.89 1.04 -9.37
N GLN A 116 -17.24 1.71 -8.28
CA GLN A 116 -18.63 1.83 -7.86
C GLN A 116 -19.26 2.97 -8.66
N GLY A 117 -20.20 2.64 -9.54
CA GLY A 117 -20.95 3.59 -10.36
C GLY A 117 -20.26 3.94 -11.68
N SER A 118 -20.81 3.40 -12.77
CA SER A 118 -20.92 4.08 -14.07
C SER A 118 -22.36 4.54 -14.23
#